data_AF-A0A1M4MP81-F1
#
_entry.id   AF-A0A1M4MP81-F1
#
_cell.length_a   1.000
_cell.length_b   1.000
_cell.length_c   1.000
_cell.angle_alpha   90.00
_cell.angle_beta   90.00
_cell.angle_gamma   90.00
#
_symmetry.space_group_name_H-M   'P 1'
#
loop_
_entity.id
_entity.type
_entity.pdbx_description
1 polymer ?
#
loop_
_entity_poly.entity_id
_entity_poly.type
_entity_poly.pdbx_seq_one_letter_code
_entity_poly.pdbx_strand_id
1 'polypeptide(L)'
;MTKTLKVLFDGTVFRPSGPVDLEAGKKYTITIQLSPENSDATADPAFDIASLAVDTHISDLAAEHDHYLYGTPKRDTHGHGSSTHQVPENQQISGYADRRQYC
;
A
#
# COMPACT_ATOMS: atom_id res chain seq x y z
N MET A 1 40.54 -22.65 5.97
CA MET A 1 39.82 -21.98 4.87
C MET A 1 38.35 -21.95 5.25
N THR A 2 37.79 -20.77 5.48
CA THR A 2 36.37 -20.55 5.78
C THR A 2 35.70 -20.02 4.51
N LYS A 3 34.64 -20.69 4.04
CA LYS A 3 33.81 -20.25 2.92
C LYS A 3 32.42 -19.91 3.46
N THR A 4 31.93 -18.73 3.14
CA THR A 4 30.58 -18.29 3.52
C THR A 4 29.61 -18.63 2.38
N LEU A 5 28.58 -19.41 2.69
CA LEU A 5 27.56 -19.83 1.74
C LEU A 5 26.22 -19.18 2.12
N LYS A 6 25.54 -18.59 1.14
CA LYS A 6 24.17 -18.11 1.32
C LYS A 6 23.21 -19.30 1.24
N VAL A 7 22.46 -19.52 2.32
CA VAL A 7 21.48 -20.59 2.45
C VAL A 7 20.14 -20.00 2.87
N LEU A 8 19.06 -20.59 2.38
CA LEU A 8 17.69 -20.31 2.78
C LEU A 8 17.21 -21.45 3.68
N PHE A 9 16.58 -21.11 4.80
CA PHE A 9 15.95 -22.07 5.69
C PHE A 9 14.46 -22.16 5.36
N ASP A 10 13.97 -23.34 4.96
CA ASP A 10 12.57 -23.56 4.59
C ASP A 10 11.69 -24.02 5.78
N GLY A 11 12.20 -23.91 7.00
CA GLY A 11 11.57 -24.42 8.22
C GLY A 11 12.01 -25.83 8.61
N THR A 12 12.65 -26.58 7.71
CA THR A 12 13.11 -27.96 7.97
C THR A 12 14.57 -28.17 7.57
N VAL A 13 15.00 -27.60 6.44
CA VAL A 13 16.31 -27.85 5.81
C VAL A 13 16.94 -26.54 5.33
N PHE A 14 18.27 -26.43 5.45
CA PHE A 14 19.04 -25.35 4.83
C PHE A 14 19.33 -25.68 3.37
N ARG A 15 18.80 -24.88 2.45
CA ARG A 15 19.01 -25.02 1.01
C ARG A 15 19.97 -23.94 0.52
N PRO A 16 21.06 -24.28 -0.17
CA PRO A 16 21.93 -23.29 -0.76
C PRO A 16 21.22 -22.55 -1.90
N SER A 17 21.43 -21.23 -1.98
CA SER A 17 20.85 -20.42 -3.07
C SER A 17 21.58 -20.58 -4.41
N GLY A 18 22.70 -21.31 -4.43
CA GLY A 18 23.54 -21.51 -5.60
C GLY A 18 24.44 -22.74 -5.48
N PRO A 19 25.26 -23.03 -6.50
CA PRO A 19 26.13 -24.18 -6.51
C PRO A 19 27.13 -24.14 -5.35
N VAL A 20 27.25 -25.28 -4.66
CA VAL A 20 28.09 -25.44 -3.49
C VAL A 20 29.35 -26.19 -3.89
N ASP A 21 30.48 -25.48 -3.92
CA ASP A 21 31.80 -26.04 -4.19
C ASP A 21 32.43 -26.58 -2.90
N LEU A 22 31.97 -27.77 -2.50
CA LEU A 22 32.49 -28.55 -1.37
C LEU A 22 32.89 -29.95 -1.85
N GLU A 23 33.87 -30.54 -1.17
CA GLU A 23 34.33 -31.88 -1.49
C GLU A 23 33.33 -32.94 -1.01
N ALA A 24 32.96 -33.84 -1.92
CA ALA A 24 32.06 -34.94 -1.60
C ALA A 24 32.65 -35.87 -0.53
N GLY A 25 31.80 -36.38 0.36
CA GLY A 25 32.19 -37.35 1.39
C GLY A 25 32.84 -36.76 2.65
N LYS A 26 32.98 -35.43 2.75
CA LYS A 26 33.48 -34.77 3.97
C LYS A 26 32.32 -34.26 4.84
N LYS A 27 32.54 -34.24 6.16
CA LYS A 27 31.61 -33.65 7.13
C LYS A 27 31.97 -32.17 7.32
N TYR A 28 30.95 -31.32 7.29
CA TYR A 28 31.08 -29.88 7.50
C TYR A 28 30.20 -29.44 8.68
N THR A 29 30.68 -28.48 9.46
CA THR A 29 29.93 -27.87 10.57
C THR A 29 29.36 -26.53 10.12
N ILE A 30 28.07 -26.29 10.37
CA ILE A 30 27.41 -25.01 10.06
C ILE A 30 27.31 -24.21 11.36
N THR A 31 27.75 -22.95 11.34
CA THR A 31 27.56 -22.01 12.45
C THR A 31 26.39 -21.10 12.13
N ILE A 32 25.32 -21.20 12.92
CA ILE A 32 24.15 -20.32 12.79
C ILE A 32 24.41 -19.08 13.64
N GLN A 33 24.49 -17.94 12.98
CA GLN A 33 24.51 -16.64 13.66
C GLN A 33 23.19 -15.96 13.38
N LEU A 34 22.40 -15.78 14.44
CA LEU A 34 21.25 -14.89 14.37
C LEU A 34 21.81 -13.48 14.24
N SER A 35 21.78 -12.91 13.04
CA SER A 35 21.95 -11.47 12.93
C SER A 35 20.71 -10.86 13.58
N PRO A 36 20.84 -9.96 14.57
CA PRO A 36 19.68 -9.22 15.01
C PRO A 36 19.11 -8.55 13.76
N GLU A 37 17.85 -8.84 13.42
CA GLU A 37 17.13 -8.03 12.45
C GLU A 37 17.15 -6.61 13.02
N ASN A 38 18.09 -5.80 12.52
CA ASN A 38 18.16 -4.39 12.79
C ASN A 38 17.02 -3.74 12.01
N SER A 39 15.82 -3.90 12.51
CA SER A 39 14.78 -2.93 12.35
C SER A 39 13.91 -3.11 13.57
N ASP A 40 14.36 -2.54 14.69
CA ASP A 40 13.40 -2.08 15.67
C ASP A 40 12.43 -1.20 14.88
N ALA A 41 11.22 -1.72 14.63
CA ALA A 41 10.25 -1.02 13.81
C ALA A 41 9.98 0.37 14.40
N THR A 42 10.13 0.53 15.72
CA THR A 42 10.00 1.82 16.42
C THR A 42 11.09 2.84 16.10
N ALA A 43 12.22 2.40 15.53
CA ALA A 43 13.28 3.28 15.05
C ALA A 43 12.98 3.86 13.66
N ASP A 44 11.98 3.35 12.94
CA ASP A 44 11.49 3.96 11.70
C ASP A 44 10.73 5.25 12.04
N PRO A 45 11.12 6.42 11.49
CA PRO A 45 10.35 7.65 11.64
C PRO A 45 8.89 7.53 11.19
N ALA A 46 8.58 6.57 10.31
CA ALA A 46 7.24 6.27 9.86
C ALA A 46 6.45 5.31 10.78
N PHE A 47 7.04 4.83 11.88
CA PHE A 47 6.37 3.93 12.80
C PHE A 47 5.16 4.56 13.49
N ASP A 48 5.27 5.84 13.85
CA ASP A 48 4.19 6.61 14.48
C ASP A 48 3.91 7.90 13.69
N ILE A 49 3.54 7.75 12.41
CA ILE A 49 3.15 8.90 11.55
C ILE A 49 1.97 9.67 12.16
N ALA A 50 1.11 9.02 12.94
CA ALA A 50 -0.02 9.68 13.59
C ALA A 50 0.45 10.77 14.57
N SER A 51 1.56 10.56 15.28
CA SER A 51 2.16 11.58 16.17
C SER A 51 2.62 12.85 15.44
N LEU A 52 2.86 12.77 14.13
CA LEU A 52 3.28 13.90 13.29
C LEU A 52 2.09 14.66 12.68
N ALA A 53 0.87 14.16 12.84
CA ALA A 53 -0.32 14.77 12.27
C ALA A 53 -0.65 16.10 12.98
N VAL A 54 -1.05 17.09 12.19
CA VAL A 54 -1.56 18.39 12.68
C VAL A 54 -3.08 18.40 12.51
N ASP A 55 -3.81 18.81 13.53
CA ASP A 55 -5.25 19.03 13.42
C ASP A 55 -5.52 20.19 12.45
N THR A 56 -6.14 19.88 11.32
CA THR A 56 -6.50 20.85 10.29
C THR A 56 -7.92 21.40 10.47
N HIS A 57 -8.68 20.89 11.45
CA HIS A 57 -10.11 21.15 11.65
C HIS A 57 -10.99 20.75 10.44
N ILE A 58 -10.48 19.92 9.54
CA ILE A 58 -11.20 19.41 8.38
C ILE A 58 -11.80 18.05 8.74
N SER A 59 -13.13 17.98 8.85
CA SER A 59 -13.84 16.78 9.34
C SER A 59 -13.93 15.63 8.33
N ASP A 60 -13.87 15.92 7.04
CA ASP A 60 -14.00 14.94 5.96
C ASP A 60 -12.65 14.42 5.44
N LEU A 61 -11.53 14.96 5.93
CA LEU A 61 -10.16 14.55 5.61
C LEU A 61 -9.97 14.33 4.09
N ALA A 62 -9.53 13.14 3.69
CA ALA A 62 -9.29 12.78 2.29
C ALA A 62 -10.55 12.35 1.52
N ALA A 63 -11.73 12.26 2.15
CA ALA A 63 -12.94 11.80 1.49
C ALA A 63 -13.41 12.78 0.40
N GLU A 64 -13.21 14.08 0.62
CA GLU A 64 -13.60 15.16 -0.30
C GLU A 64 -12.40 15.69 -1.11
N HIS A 65 -11.41 14.84 -1.44
CA HIS A 65 -10.22 15.28 -2.18
C HIS A 65 -10.54 15.97 -3.52
N ASP A 66 -11.61 15.57 -4.22
CA ASP A 66 -12.04 16.24 -5.46
C ASP A 66 -12.56 17.67 -5.22
N HIS A 67 -13.15 17.93 -4.05
CA HIS A 67 -13.57 19.28 -3.66
C HIS A 67 -12.34 20.16 -3.43
N TYR A 68 -11.33 19.64 -2.74
CA TYR A 68 -10.11 20.39 -2.44
C TYR A 68 -9.18 20.58 -3.65
N LEU A 69 -9.08 19.57 -4.52
CA LEU A 69 -8.19 19.62 -5.68
C LEU A 69 -8.82 20.31 -6.90
N TYR A 70 -10.12 20.12 -7.12
CA TYR A 70 -10.81 20.58 -8.33
C TYR A 70 -11.97 21.56 -8.08
N GLY A 71 -12.30 21.85 -6.82
CA GLY A 71 -13.42 22.73 -6.48
C GLY A 71 -14.80 22.13 -6.74
N THR A 72 -14.90 20.80 -6.90
CA THR A 72 -16.20 20.12 -7.05
C THR A 72 -17.06 20.31 -5.79
N PRO A 73 -18.41 20.32 -5.88
CA PRO A 73 -19.25 20.37 -4.69
C PRO A 73 -18.97 19.20 -3.74
N LYS A 74 -18.99 19.45 -2.42
CA LYS A 74 -18.84 18.36 -1.43
C LYS A 74 -19.98 17.36 -1.57
N ARG A 75 -19.68 16.08 -1.36
CA ARG A 75 -20.71 15.03 -1.31
C ARG A 75 -21.63 15.28 -0.11
N ASP A 76 -22.93 15.39 -0.38
CA ASP A 76 -23.93 15.57 0.67
C ASP A 76 -23.92 14.36 1.62
N THR A 77 -23.53 14.57 2.87
CA THR A 77 -23.60 13.54 3.93
C THR A 77 -24.97 13.50 4.62
N HIS A 78 -26.00 14.08 4.00
CA HIS A 78 -27.36 14.07 4.52
C HIS A 78 -28.20 12.98 3.85
N GLY A 79 -28.12 11.78 4.42
CA GLY A 79 -29.24 10.84 4.39
C GLY A 79 -30.40 11.35 5.24
N HIS A 80 -31.13 12.37 4.77
CA HIS A 80 -32.52 12.57 5.15
C HIS A 80 -33.26 13.20 3.99
N GLY A 81 -34.18 12.42 3.41
CA GLY A 81 -34.98 12.82 2.27
C GLY A 81 -35.87 14.01 2.57
N SER A 82 -36.46 14.51 1.48
CA SER A 82 -37.45 15.59 1.38
C SER A 82 -36.85 16.96 1.10
N SER A 83 -36.58 17.24 -0.17
CA SER A 83 -37.12 18.46 -0.77
C SER A 83 -37.23 18.29 -2.28
N THR A 84 -38.46 18.18 -2.72
CA THR A 84 -38.91 18.22 -4.11
C THR A 84 -38.40 19.49 -4.78
N HIS A 85 -37.52 19.35 -5.76
CA HIS A 85 -37.34 20.38 -6.79
C HIS A 85 -37.85 19.80 -8.10
N GLN A 86 -39.05 20.25 -8.50
CA GLN A 86 -39.58 20.07 -9.84
C GLN A 86 -38.57 20.59 -10.85
N VAL A 87 -38.05 19.68 -11.68
CA VAL A 87 -37.32 20.03 -12.89
C VAL A 87 -38.35 20.55 -13.90
N PRO A 88 -38.23 21.79 -14.41
CA PRO A 88 -39.08 22.25 -15.49
C PRO A 88 -38.76 21.44 -16.76
N GLU A 89 -39.83 20.95 -17.37
CA GLU A 89 -39.90 20.23 -18.63
C GLU A 89 -39.50 21.16 -19.80
N ASN A 90 -38.19 21.34 -20.05
CA ASN A 90 -37.60 21.55 -21.37
C ASN A 90 -36.11 21.88 -21.24
N GLN A 91 -35.26 20.88 -21.40
CA GLN A 91 -33.99 21.10 -22.09
C GLN A 91 -33.67 19.87 -22.92
N GLN A 92 -33.86 20.09 -24.21
CA GLN A 92 -33.64 19.18 -25.31
C GLN A 92 -32.32 18.41 -25.17
N ILE A 93 -32.47 17.10 -25.08
CA ILE A 93 -31.50 16.08 -25.50
C ILE A 93 -30.77 16.53 -26.78
N SER A 94 -29.46 16.77 -26.67
CA SER A 94 -28.55 16.82 -27.82
C SER A 94 -27.13 16.50 -27.36
N GLY A 95 -26.67 15.28 -27.66
CA GLY A 95 -25.24 14.97 -27.68
C GLY A 95 -24.74 13.79 -26.84
N TYR A 96 -25.46 12.68 -26.77
CA TYR A 96 -24.79 11.39 -26.53
C TYR A 96 -24.25 10.87 -27.86
N ALA A 97 -23.01 11.20 -28.18
CA ALA A 97 -22.23 10.50 -29.19
C ALA A 97 -21.45 9.36 -28.51
N ASP A 98 -21.95 8.15 -28.76
CA ASP A 98 -21.24 6.85 -28.91
C ASP A 98 -19.72 6.90 -28.61
N ARG A 99 -19.28 6.27 -27.51
CA ARG A 99 -18.73 4.90 -27.50
C ARG A 99 -17.54 4.72 -28.46
N ARG A 100 -16.33 4.54 -27.89
CA ARG A 100 -15.41 3.40 -28.13
C ARG A 100 -13.98 3.77 -27.70
N GLN A 101 -13.46 2.94 -26.79
CA GLN A 101 -12.15 2.29 -26.84
C GLN A 101 -10.99 3.10 -27.43
N TYR A 102 -10.10 3.60 -26.58
CA TYR A 102 -8.68 3.65 -26.89
C TYR A 102 -7.87 3.16 -25.68
N CYS A 103 -6.81 2.42 -26.01
CA CYS A 103 -6.06 1.43 -25.25
C CYS A 103 -5.44 1.89 -23.93
#